data_AF-B0NK47-F1
#
_entry.id   AF-B0NK47-F1
#
_cell.length_a   1.000
_cell.length_b   1.000
_cell.length_c   1.000
_cell.angle_alpha   90.00
_cell.angle_beta   90.00
_cell.angle_gamma   90.00
#
_symmetry.space_group_name_H-M   'P 1'
#
loop_
_entity.id
_entity.type
_entity.pdbx_description
1 polymer ?
#
loop_
_entity_poly.entity_id
_entity_poly.type
_entity_poly.pdbx_seq_one_letter_code
_entity_poly.pdbx_strand_id
1 'polypeptide(L)'
;MSQDRTYICIDLKSFYASVECRERGLDPLMTNLVVADHIGILEEESYKRTLWSHRPLTDFWRVGSGIARRLESAGIYTMEDIAKADEDMLYRMFGIDAELLIDHAWGRETTTIADIKAYRPKENSISSSQVLGCDYDFEGGRLIAKEMADLLCLKLVEKGLVTDPISLYVGYSRRLQKKSAHGTITMPVTTSSAKKIMGYTQELFEQIVDRNAPIHRVTLAFNRVVDEMYQQYDLFTDPAEIEREHKIQKTMLEIKEKFGKNAILKGMNLEKGATTKERNRQIGGHKSGE
;
A
#
# COMPACT_ATOMS: atom_id res chain seq x y z
N MET A 1 27.28 -4.52 37.01
CA MET A 1 26.40 -3.67 36.17
C MET A 1 25.91 -4.55 35.04
N SER A 2 24.61 -4.83 34.99
CA SER A 2 24.00 -5.57 33.88
C SER A 2 24.20 -4.75 32.61
N GLN A 3 24.90 -5.29 31.61
CA GLN A 3 24.93 -4.67 30.28
C GLN A 3 23.51 -4.71 29.72
N ASP A 4 22.92 -3.55 29.48
CA ASP A 4 21.68 -3.46 28.71
C ASP A 4 21.98 -3.96 27.30
N ARG A 5 21.52 -5.18 26.99
CA ARG A 5 21.63 -5.79 25.66
C ARG A 5 20.33 -5.54 24.93
N THR A 6 20.40 -4.81 23.82
CA THR A 6 19.27 -4.59 22.92
C THR A 6 19.23 -5.71 21.88
N TYR A 7 18.11 -6.43 21.82
CA TYR A 7 17.90 -7.51 20.84
C TYR A 7 16.92 -7.04 19.77
N ILE A 8 17.28 -7.17 18.49
CA ILE A 8 16.38 -6.96 17.35
C ILE A 8 15.90 -8.32 16.88
N CYS A 9 14.58 -8.54 16.87
CA CYS A 9 13.95 -9.76 16.37
C CYS A 9 13.19 -9.44 15.08
N ILE A 10 13.58 -10.08 13.98
CA ILE A 10 12.91 -9.97 12.68
C ILE A 10 12.00 -11.19 12.55
N ASP A 11 10.73 -11.02 12.90
CA ASP A 11 9.73 -12.09 12.82
C ASP A 11 9.15 -12.22 11.40
N LEU A 12 9.00 -13.47 10.94
CA LEU A 12 8.34 -13.83 9.69
C LEU A 12 6.95 -14.46 9.93
N LYS A 13 6.55 -14.78 11.18
CA LYS A 13 5.27 -15.44 11.50
C LYS A 13 4.77 -15.10 12.92
N SER A 14 3.97 -14.02 13.01
CA SER A 14 3.27 -13.57 14.24
C SER A 14 2.28 -14.57 14.86
N PHE A 15 1.98 -15.67 14.17
CA PHE A 15 1.03 -16.69 14.60
C PHE A 15 1.52 -17.49 15.83
N TYR A 16 2.78 -17.96 15.82
CA TYR A 16 3.29 -18.82 16.89
C TYR A 16 3.42 -18.10 18.23
N ALA A 17 3.88 -16.84 18.20
CA ALA A 17 3.93 -16.00 19.41
C ALA A 17 2.54 -15.76 20.01
N SER A 18 1.52 -15.59 19.18
CA SER A 18 0.14 -15.38 19.64
C SER A 18 -0.47 -16.63 20.29
N VAL A 19 -0.20 -17.81 19.72
CA VAL A 19 -0.62 -19.11 20.30
C VAL A 19 0.08 -19.36 21.63
N GLU A 20 1.39 -19.18 21.68
CA GLU A 20 2.20 -19.36 22.89
C GLU A 20 1.80 -18.39 24.00
N CYS A 21 1.52 -17.12 23.67
CA CYS A 21 0.96 -16.17 24.63
C CYS A 21 -0.36 -16.69 25.23
N ARG A 22 -1.27 -17.20 24.40
CA ARG A 22 -2.55 -17.75 24.86
C ARG A 22 -2.38 -18.99 25.72
N GLU A 23 -1.46 -19.89 25.38
CA GLU A 23 -1.13 -21.06 26.21
C GLU A 23 -0.53 -20.68 27.57
N ARG A 24 0.23 -19.58 27.62
CA ARG A 24 0.80 -19.03 28.85
C ARG A 24 -0.14 -18.11 29.64
N GLY A 25 -1.37 -17.91 29.16
CA GLY A 25 -2.33 -16.98 29.78
C GLY A 25 -1.93 -15.50 29.68
N LEU A 26 -1.06 -15.16 28.72
CA LEU A 26 -0.58 -13.82 28.43
C LEU A 26 -1.41 -13.18 27.31
N ASP A 27 -1.61 -11.86 27.36
CA ASP A 27 -2.30 -11.14 26.29
C ASP A 27 -1.38 -11.02 25.06
N PRO A 28 -1.71 -11.63 23.91
CA PRO A 28 -0.87 -11.61 22.71
C PRO A 28 -0.73 -10.22 22.08
N LEU A 29 -1.60 -9.25 22.41
CA LEU A 29 -1.53 -7.88 21.90
C LEU A 29 -0.64 -6.96 22.74
N MET A 30 -0.36 -7.34 23.98
CA MET A 30 0.40 -6.52 24.94
C MET A 30 1.74 -7.13 25.32
N THR A 31 1.89 -8.45 25.16
CA THR A 31 3.07 -9.19 25.61
C THR A 31 4.12 -9.28 24.52
N ASN A 32 5.33 -8.81 24.82
CA ASN A 32 6.50 -9.00 23.94
C ASN A 32 7.07 -10.41 24.14
N LEU A 33 6.57 -11.38 23.37
CA LEU A 33 7.03 -12.77 23.38
C LEU A 33 7.64 -13.12 22.01
N VAL A 34 8.84 -13.70 22.03
CA VAL A 34 9.52 -14.21 20.83
C VAL A 34 9.61 -15.73 20.92
N VAL A 35 9.14 -16.42 19.89
CA VAL A 35 9.28 -17.88 19.74
C VAL A 35 10.34 -18.13 18.67
N ALA A 36 11.50 -18.65 19.08
CA ALA A 36 12.63 -18.89 18.19
C ALA A 36 13.28 -20.25 18.46
N ASP A 37 13.63 -20.98 17.40
CA ASP A 37 14.30 -22.29 17.47
C ASP A 37 15.83 -22.13 17.39
N HIS A 38 16.31 -21.30 16.45
CA HIS A 38 17.72 -20.96 16.29
C HIS A 38 17.91 -19.44 16.30
N ILE A 39 18.74 -18.96 17.22
CA ILE A 39 19.05 -17.54 17.37
C ILE A 39 20.47 -17.30 16.86
N GLY A 40 20.59 -16.52 15.78
CA GLY A 40 21.87 -15.94 15.36
C GLY A 40 22.12 -14.64 16.12
N ILE A 41 23.34 -14.48 16.65
CA ILE A 41 23.79 -13.20 17.23
C ILE A 41 24.75 -12.56 16.26
N LEU A 42 24.45 -11.32 15.89
CA LEU A 42 25.28 -10.51 15.00
C LEU A 42 25.57 -9.19 15.70
N GLU A 43 26.84 -8.91 15.90
CA GLU A 43 27.37 -7.67 16.46
C GLU A 43 28.10 -6.92 15.34
N GLU A 44 28.37 -5.63 15.51
CA GLU A 44 29.05 -4.81 14.48
C GLU A 44 30.37 -5.45 14.02
N GLU A 45 31.17 -5.98 14.95
CA GLU A 45 32.44 -6.63 14.62
C GLU A 45 32.25 -7.99 13.91
N SER A 46 31.28 -8.80 14.34
CA SER A 46 31.03 -10.08 13.70
C SER A 46 30.43 -9.90 12.32
N TYR A 47 29.58 -8.89 12.12
CA TYR A 47 29.07 -8.45 10.82
C TYR A 47 30.19 -8.09 9.83
N LYS A 48 31.11 -7.21 10.25
CA LYS A 48 32.26 -6.82 9.41
C LYS A 48 33.14 -7.99 9.02
N ARG A 49 33.25 -9.00 9.89
CA ARG A 49 34.08 -10.17 9.62
C ARG A 49 33.39 -11.18 8.69
N THR A 50 32.07 -11.36 8.81
CA THR A 50 31.35 -12.45 8.13
C THR A 50 30.60 -12.01 6.89
N LEU A 51 30.09 -10.78 6.86
CA LEU A 51 29.12 -10.34 5.85
C LEU A 51 29.62 -9.19 4.96
N TRP A 52 30.69 -8.49 5.33
CA TRP A 52 31.17 -7.35 4.53
C TRP A 52 31.53 -7.69 3.09
N SER A 53 32.12 -8.85 2.85
CA SER A 53 32.50 -9.33 1.51
C SER A 53 31.41 -10.16 0.84
N HIS A 54 30.23 -10.30 1.46
CA HIS A 54 29.12 -11.10 0.95
C HIS A 54 28.60 -10.54 -0.38
N ARG A 55 28.22 -11.47 -1.26
CA ARG A 55 27.60 -11.18 -2.55
C ARG A 55 26.47 -12.19 -2.81
N PRO A 56 25.39 -11.78 -3.47
CA PRO A 56 25.16 -10.44 -4.04
C PRO A 56 24.73 -9.40 -3.00
N LEU A 57 24.93 -8.11 -3.31
CA LEU A 57 24.44 -7.00 -2.48
C LEU A 57 22.93 -7.02 -2.27
N THR A 58 22.18 -7.66 -3.19
CA THR A 58 20.72 -7.78 -3.09
C THR A 58 20.21 -8.66 -1.96
N ASP A 59 21.10 -9.42 -1.31
CA ASP A 59 20.73 -10.21 -0.13
C ASP A 59 20.59 -9.33 1.13
N PHE A 60 21.19 -8.14 1.11
CA PHE A 60 21.03 -7.17 2.18
C PHE A 60 19.73 -6.40 2.03
N TRP A 61 19.08 -6.21 3.17
CA TRP A 61 17.86 -5.44 3.25
C TRP A 61 18.09 -4.00 2.73
N ARG A 62 17.04 -3.40 2.16
CA ARG A 62 17.06 -2.08 1.47
C ARG A 62 17.88 -2.01 0.17
N VAL A 63 18.74 -2.98 -0.16
CA VAL A 63 19.50 -2.98 -1.42
C VAL A 63 18.76 -3.76 -2.50
N GLY A 64 17.87 -3.09 -3.24
CA GLY A 64 17.18 -3.68 -4.39
C GLY A 64 18.06 -3.77 -5.65
N SER A 65 17.61 -4.51 -6.67
CA SER A 65 18.33 -4.68 -7.94
C SER A 65 18.67 -3.36 -8.66
N GLY A 66 17.86 -2.32 -8.49
CA GLY A 66 18.13 -0.99 -9.05
C GLY A 66 19.21 -0.19 -8.31
N ILE A 67 19.38 -0.43 -7.00
CA ILE A 67 20.46 0.18 -6.20
C ILE A 67 21.75 -0.59 -6.47
N ALA A 68 21.70 -1.93 -6.42
CA ALA A 68 22.84 -2.79 -6.73
C ALA A 68 23.44 -2.46 -8.10
N ARG A 69 22.63 -2.36 -9.17
CA ARG A 69 23.12 -2.01 -10.52
C ARG A 69 23.81 -0.64 -10.57
N ARG A 70 23.31 0.34 -9.81
CA ARG A 70 23.92 1.68 -9.74
C ARG A 70 25.27 1.63 -9.03
N LEU A 71 25.36 0.91 -7.92
CA LEU A 71 26.62 0.67 -7.20
C LEU A 71 27.63 -0.08 -8.06
N GLU A 72 27.19 -1.14 -8.75
CA GLU A 72 28.02 -1.94 -9.66
C GLU A 72 28.58 -1.08 -10.81
N SER A 73 27.82 -0.11 -11.31
CA SER A 73 28.30 0.82 -12.35
C SER A 73 29.42 1.76 -11.85
N ALA A 74 29.53 1.95 -10.54
CA ALA A 74 30.60 2.68 -9.88
C ALA A 74 31.72 1.74 -9.35
N GLY A 75 31.65 0.43 -9.65
CA GLY A 75 32.64 -0.56 -9.20
C GLY A 75 32.46 -1.04 -7.75
N ILE A 76 31.32 -0.76 -7.14
CA ILE A 76 30.99 -1.16 -5.76
C ILE A 76 30.17 -2.45 -5.80
N TYR A 77 30.63 -3.50 -5.13
CA TYR A 77 30.01 -4.84 -5.19
C TYR A 77 29.73 -5.47 -3.84
N THR A 78 30.20 -4.87 -2.74
CA THR A 78 30.12 -5.42 -1.38
C THR A 78 29.81 -4.33 -0.36
N MET A 79 29.41 -4.72 0.86
CA MET A 79 29.15 -3.75 1.93
C MET A 79 30.44 -3.06 2.40
N GLU A 80 31.58 -3.74 2.34
CA GLU A 80 32.89 -3.13 2.57
C GLU A 80 33.18 -2.01 1.57
N ASP A 81 32.89 -2.25 0.28
CA ASP A 81 33.10 -1.26 -0.78
C ASP A 81 32.25 -0.01 -0.53
N ILE A 82 30.99 -0.18 -0.08
CA ILE A 82 30.10 0.93 0.26
C ILE A 82 30.64 1.69 1.48
N ALA A 83 31.03 0.97 2.54
CA ALA A 83 31.51 1.57 3.78
C ALA A 83 32.82 2.36 3.61
N LYS A 84 33.62 2.03 2.59
CA LYS A 84 34.89 2.69 2.26
C LYS A 84 34.81 3.63 1.05
N ALA A 85 33.65 3.74 0.41
CA ALA A 85 33.48 4.61 -0.74
C ALA A 85 33.52 6.10 -0.34
N ASP A 86 33.73 6.96 -1.34
CA ASP A 86 33.56 8.41 -1.18
C ASP A 86 32.10 8.74 -0.86
N GLU A 87 31.84 9.27 0.33
CA GLU A 87 30.48 9.62 0.79
C GLU A 87 29.84 10.64 -0.16
N ASP A 88 30.61 11.64 -0.63
CA ASP A 88 30.11 12.67 -1.55
C ASP A 88 29.62 12.04 -2.87
N MET A 89 30.31 11.01 -3.36
CA MET A 89 29.85 10.23 -4.51
C MET A 89 28.53 9.52 -4.22
N LEU A 90 28.38 8.88 -3.06
CA LEU A 90 27.15 8.19 -2.68
C LEU A 90 25.98 9.17 -2.54
N TYR A 91 26.18 10.32 -1.90
CA TYR A 91 25.18 11.39 -1.80
C TYR A 91 24.81 11.96 -3.18
N ARG A 92 25.75 12.10 -4.12
CA ARG A 92 25.43 12.46 -5.50
C ARG A 92 24.59 11.40 -6.23
N MET A 93 24.79 10.12 -5.93
CA MET A 93 24.09 9.00 -6.57
C MET A 93 22.70 8.73 -6.01
N PHE A 94 22.53 8.85 -4.68
CA PHE A 94 21.33 8.43 -3.97
C PHE A 94 20.64 9.55 -3.17
N GLY A 95 21.22 10.76 -3.11
CA GLY A 95 20.67 11.87 -2.33
C GLY A 95 20.72 11.56 -0.83
N ILE A 96 19.69 12.00 -0.10
CA ILE A 96 19.60 11.81 1.36
C ILE A 96 19.56 10.33 1.76
N ASP A 97 19.09 9.44 0.87
CA ASP A 97 19.04 8.00 1.13
C ASP A 97 20.45 7.36 1.20
N ALA A 98 21.50 8.07 0.78
CA ALA A 98 22.88 7.61 0.91
C ALA A 98 23.28 7.41 2.38
N GLU A 99 22.79 8.26 3.29
CA GLU A 99 23.06 8.18 4.72
C GLU A 99 22.66 6.81 5.27
N LEU A 100 21.44 6.37 4.95
CA LEU A 100 20.91 5.08 5.34
C LEU A 100 21.71 3.92 4.75
N LEU A 101 22.21 4.08 3.51
CA LEU A 101 23.01 3.07 2.85
C LEU A 101 24.41 2.93 3.50
N ILE A 102 25.03 4.05 3.87
CA ILE A 102 26.33 4.11 4.54
C ILE A 102 26.22 3.48 5.94
N ASP A 103 25.23 3.91 6.74
CA ASP A 103 24.98 3.34 8.07
C ASP A 103 24.73 1.84 7.99
N HIS A 104 23.90 1.41 7.02
CA HIS A 104 23.62 -0.01 6.81
C HIS A 104 24.87 -0.81 6.45
N ALA A 105 25.79 -0.26 5.65
CA ALA A 105 27.07 -0.88 5.31
C ALA A 105 28.02 -1.04 6.52
N TRP A 106 27.86 -0.21 7.55
CA TRP A 106 28.53 -0.37 8.84
C TRP A 106 27.80 -1.31 9.80
N GLY A 107 26.62 -1.82 9.43
CA GLY A 107 25.77 -2.64 10.30
C GLY A 107 25.01 -1.84 11.35
N ARG A 108 24.81 -0.54 11.11
CA ARG A 108 24.13 0.40 12.02
C ARG A 108 22.69 0.63 11.56
N GLU A 109 21.77 0.64 12.51
CA GLU A 109 20.38 1.06 12.31
C GLU A 109 20.11 2.21 13.27
N THR A 110 19.96 3.42 12.73
CA THR A 110 19.76 4.64 13.51
C THR A 110 18.32 4.78 14.00
N THR A 111 17.36 4.08 13.37
CA THR A 111 15.96 4.12 13.75
C THR A 111 15.72 3.34 15.04
N THR A 112 15.28 4.00 16.10
CA THR A 112 14.94 3.34 17.37
C THR A 112 13.48 2.85 17.39
N ILE A 113 13.17 1.90 18.29
CA ILE A 113 11.78 1.49 18.54
C ILE A 113 10.92 2.67 19.02
N ALA A 114 11.51 3.64 19.72
CA ALA A 114 10.81 4.85 20.14
C ALA A 114 10.39 5.69 18.92
N ASP A 115 11.28 5.84 17.92
CA ASP A 115 10.98 6.56 16.68
C ASP A 115 9.87 5.87 15.89
N ILE A 116 9.92 4.53 15.77
CA ILE A 116 8.87 3.74 15.11
C ILE A 116 7.51 3.94 15.79
N LYS A 117 7.49 3.92 17.12
CA LYS A 117 6.26 4.12 17.91
C LYS A 117 5.76 5.57 17.90
N ALA A 118 6.66 6.53 17.74
CA ALA A 118 6.34 7.96 17.65
C ALA A 118 5.91 8.38 16.24
N TYR A 119 6.28 7.61 15.21
CA TYR A 119 5.97 7.93 13.82
C TYR A 119 4.46 8.08 13.60
N ARG A 120 4.08 9.24 13.08
CA ARG A 120 2.73 9.51 12.61
C ARG A 120 2.80 9.86 11.12
N PRO A 121 2.10 9.13 10.25
CA PRO A 121 2.10 9.44 8.83
C PRO A 121 1.53 10.85 8.61
N LYS A 122 2.24 11.64 7.80
CA LYS A 122 1.81 13.00 7.43
C LYS A 122 0.55 12.99 6.56
N GLU A 123 0.43 11.97 5.70
CA GLU A 123 -0.73 11.76 4.84
C GLU A 123 -1.16 10.29 4.93
N ASN A 124 -2.47 10.07 4.95
CA ASN A 124 -3.06 8.74 4.86
C ASN A 124 -3.64 8.55 3.47
N SER A 125 -3.60 7.31 2.98
CA SER A 125 -4.22 6.94 1.71
C SER A 125 -5.04 5.67 1.86
N ILE A 126 -6.14 5.57 1.13
CA ILE A 126 -6.90 4.33 1.00
C ILE A 126 -6.83 3.89 -0.45
N SER A 127 -6.27 2.72 -0.68
CA SER A 127 -6.09 2.17 -2.02
C SER A 127 -6.73 0.79 -2.19
N SER A 128 -7.12 0.50 -3.41
CA SER A 128 -7.57 -0.81 -3.87
C SER A 128 -6.82 -1.15 -5.16
N SER A 129 -6.23 -2.34 -5.21
CA SER A 129 -5.57 -2.86 -6.41
C SER A 129 -6.21 -4.18 -6.80
N GLN A 130 -6.33 -4.44 -8.10
CA GLN A 130 -6.93 -5.64 -8.65
C GLN A 130 -6.18 -6.08 -9.89
N VAL A 131 -5.69 -7.33 -9.87
CA VAL A 131 -5.25 -8.04 -11.07
C VAL A 131 -6.45 -8.79 -11.62
N LEU A 132 -6.72 -8.61 -12.91
CA LEU A 132 -7.89 -9.17 -13.58
C LEU A 132 -7.61 -10.61 -14.03
N GLY A 133 -8.62 -11.48 -13.96
CA GLY A 133 -8.49 -12.89 -14.35
C GLY A 133 -8.31 -13.08 -15.87
N CYS A 134 -8.70 -12.09 -16.66
CA CYS A 134 -8.47 -11.99 -18.09
C CYS A 134 -8.16 -10.54 -18.48
N ASP A 135 -7.76 -10.34 -19.73
CA ASP A 135 -7.52 -9.00 -20.27
C ASP A 135 -8.85 -8.33 -20.63
N TYR A 136 -9.03 -7.10 -20.16
CA TYR A 136 -10.21 -6.28 -20.40
C TYR A 136 -9.95 -5.25 -21.49
N ASP A 137 -10.98 -4.92 -22.27
CA ASP A 137 -10.94 -3.78 -23.18
C ASP A 137 -11.10 -2.46 -22.41
N PHE A 138 -11.07 -1.35 -23.14
CA PHE A 138 -11.18 -0.01 -22.56
C PHE A 138 -12.49 0.19 -21.78
N GLU A 139 -13.62 -0.26 -22.33
CA GLU A 139 -14.94 -0.09 -21.71
C GLU A 139 -15.09 -0.95 -20.46
N GLY A 140 -14.63 -2.20 -20.53
CA GLY A 140 -14.59 -3.09 -19.38
C GLY A 140 -13.66 -2.54 -18.28
N GLY A 141 -12.47 -2.04 -18.62
CA GLY A 141 -11.58 -1.41 -17.67
C GLY A 141 -12.18 -0.17 -17.01
N ARG A 142 -12.92 0.64 -17.77
CA ARG A 142 -13.66 1.81 -17.26
C ARG A 142 -14.74 1.38 -16.27
N LEU A 143 -15.49 0.32 -16.56
CA LEU A 143 -16.46 -0.26 -15.63
C LEU A 143 -15.78 -0.71 -14.33
N ILE A 144 -14.66 -1.43 -14.41
CA ILE A 144 -13.90 -1.87 -13.22
C ILE A 144 -13.44 -0.67 -12.39
N ALA A 145 -12.89 0.37 -13.01
CA ALA A 145 -12.45 1.57 -12.30
C ALA A 145 -13.61 2.23 -11.52
N LYS A 146 -14.80 2.27 -12.12
CA LYS A 146 -16.02 2.77 -11.46
C LYS A 146 -16.48 1.89 -10.31
N GLU A 147 -16.44 0.57 -10.46
CA GLU A 147 -16.74 -0.37 -9.36
C GLU A 147 -15.77 -0.17 -8.19
N MET A 148 -14.47 -0.04 -8.49
CA MET A 148 -13.43 0.18 -7.49
C MET A 148 -13.61 1.52 -6.77
N ALA A 149 -13.96 2.58 -7.49
CA ALA A 149 -14.25 3.89 -6.91
C ALA A 149 -15.43 3.82 -5.93
N ASP A 150 -16.53 3.18 -6.32
CA ASP A 150 -17.71 3.04 -5.48
C ASP A 150 -17.40 2.28 -4.17
N LEU A 151 -16.66 1.17 -4.27
CA LEU A 151 -16.25 0.40 -3.10
C LEU A 151 -15.30 1.18 -2.17
N LEU A 152 -14.40 1.99 -2.73
CA LEU A 152 -13.53 2.85 -1.94
C LEU A 152 -14.31 4.00 -1.28
N CYS A 153 -15.34 4.54 -1.94
CA CYS A 153 -16.21 5.56 -1.35
C CYS A 153 -16.98 5.00 -0.14
N LEU A 154 -17.49 3.77 -0.24
CA LEU A 154 -18.12 3.11 0.92
C LEU A 154 -17.15 2.98 2.11
N LYS A 155 -15.86 2.68 1.85
CA LYS A 155 -14.83 2.65 2.91
C LYS A 155 -14.49 4.02 3.49
N LEU A 156 -14.60 5.08 2.69
CA LEU A 156 -14.43 6.45 3.19
C LEU A 156 -15.56 6.78 4.18
N VAL A 157 -16.81 6.52 3.79
CA VAL A 157 -18.00 6.75 4.62
C VAL A 157 -17.96 5.91 5.90
N GLU A 158 -17.62 4.62 5.80
CA GLU A 158 -17.47 3.71 6.95
C GLU A 158 -16.49 4.26 7.99
N LYS A 159 -15.42 4.93 7.53
CA LYS A 159 -14.38 5.48 8.40
C LYS A 159 -14.58 6.96 8.77
N GLY A 160 -15.62 7.61 8.28
CA GLY A 160 -15.84 9.06 8.47
C GLY A 160 -14.73 9.91 7.84
N LEU A 161 -14.31 9.55 6.63
CA LEU A 161 -13.17 10.18 5.94
C LEU A 161 -13.59 10.79 4.59
N VAL A 162 -12.86 11.81 4.14
CA VAL A 162 -13.01 12.48 2.84
C VAL A 162 -11.65 12.62 2.13
N THR A 163 -11.68 12.80 0.81
CA THR A 163 -10.47 12.91 -0.03
C THR A 163 -10.65 13.96 -1.12
N ASP A 164 -9.55 14.59 -1.55
CA ASP A 164 -9.45 15.43 -2.75
C ASP A 164 -8.70 14.78 -3.94
N PRO A 165 -7.60 14.01 -3.77
CA PRO A 165 -6.80 13.53 -4.89
C PRO A 165 -7.06 12.05 -5.17
N ILE A 166 -7.38 11.75 -6.43
CA ILE A 166 -7.59 10.39 -6.91
C ILE A 166 -6.41 10.03 -7.81
N SER A 167 -5.72 8.94 -7.48
CA SER A 167 -4.66 8.37 -8.31
C SER A 167 -5.12 7.05 -8.94
N LEU A 168 -4.95 6.96 -10.25
CA LEU A 168 -5.28 5.78 -11.04
C LEU A 168 -4.01 5.24 -11.69
N TYR A 169 -3.82 3.94 -11.59
CA TYR A 169 -2.76 3.21 -12.26
C TYR A 169 -3.36 2.02 -13.01
N VAL A 170 -3.02 1.90 -14.30
CA VAL A 170 -3.51 0.86 -15.18
C VAL A 170 -2.32 0.12 -15.79
N GLY A 171 -2.20 -1.16 -15.42
CA GLY A 171 -1.24 -2.08 -16.01
C GLY A 171 -1.84 -2.81 -17.20
N TYR A 172 -1.17 -2.74 -18.34
CA TYR A 172 -1.56 -3.44 -19.56
C TYR A 172 -1.09 -4.90 -19.57
N SER A 173 -1.67 -5.68 -20.48
CA SER A 173 -1.25 -7.06 -20.71
C SER A 173 0.25 -7.14 -21.03
N ARG A 174 0.96 -8.08 -20.37
CA ARG A 174 2.41 -8.26 -20.54
C ARG A 174 2.83 -8.57 -21.99
N ARG A 175 1.89 -9.07 -22.80
CA ARG A 175 2.10 -9.37 -24.22
C ARG A 175 2.49 -8.13 -25.03
N LEU A 176 2.02 -6.95 -24.63
CA LEU A 176 2.27 -5.71 -25.36
C LEU A 176 3.57 -5.01 -24.96
N GLN A 177 4.24 -5.47 -23.88
CA GLN A 177 5.41 -4.82 -23.28
C GLN A 177 5.27 -3.28 -23.12
N LYS A 178 4.03 -2.81 -23.01
CA LYS A 178 3.69 -1.40 -22.91
C LYS A 178 3.87 -0.93 -21.48
N LYS A 179 4.41 0.28 -21.30
CA LYS A 179 4.47 0.92 -19.99
C LYS A 179 3.06 1.15 -19.46
N SER A 180 2.85 0.91 -18.18
CA SER A 180 1.58 1.18 -17.50
C SER A 180 1.20 2.65 -17.58
N ALA A 181 -0.10 2.93 -17.67
CA ALA A 181 -0.62 4.28 -17.53
C ALA A 181 -0.76 4.64 -16.05
N HIS A 182 -0.42 5.87 -15.70
CA HIS A 182 -0.63 6.40 -14.35
C HIS A 182 -1.05 7.87 -14.44
N GLY A 183 -1.87 8.32 -13.50
CA GLY A 183 -2.26 9.72 -13.39
C GLY A 183 -2.91 10.01 -12.05
N THR A 184 -2.91 11.29 -11.70
CA THR A 184 -3.56 11.80 -10.49
C THR A 184 -4.36 13.02 -10.87
N ILE A 185 -5.61 13.07 -10.42
CA ILE A 185 -6.48 14.24 -10.53
C ILE A 185 -6.82 14.73 -9.12
N THR A 186 -6.74 16.04 -8.91
CA THR A 186 -7.15 16.67 -7.65
C THR A 186 -8.51 17.32 -7.85
N MET A 187 -9.49 16.90 -7.07
CA MET A 187 -10.81 17.50 -7.04
C MET A 187 -10.75 18.85 -6.31
N PRO A 188 -11.56 19.85 -6.73
CA PRO A 188 -11.61 21.15 -6.05
C PRO A 188 -12.13 21.10 -4.60
N VAL A 189 -12.83 20.03 -4.24
CA VAL A 189 -13.46 19.85 -2.93
C VAL A 189 -13.09 18.49 -2.34
N THR A 190 -12.88 18.46 -1.03
CA THR A 190 -12.76 17.23 -0.24
C THR A 190 -14.14 16.60 -0.10
N THR A 191 -14.31 15.35 -0.55
CA THR A 191 -15.63 14.70 -0.52
C THR A 191 -15.53 13.18 -0.35
N SER A 192 -16.65 12.59 0.09
CA SER A 192 -16.92 11.14 0.14
C SER A 192 -18.06 10.73 -0.83
N SER A 193 -18.61 11.69 -1.58
CA SER A 193 -19.71 11.48 -2.53
C SER A 193 -19.28 10.53 -3.65
N ALA A 194 -19.92 9.36 -3.72
CA ALA A 194 -19.65 8.38 -4.76
C ALA A 194 -19.93 8.96 -6.15
N LYS A 195 -20.99 9.77 -6.31
CA LYS A 195 -21.33 10.40 -7.59
C LYS A 195 -20.21 11.30 -8.10
N LYS A 196 -19.67 12.18 -7.25
CA LYS A 196 -18.57 13.10 -7.62
C LYS A 196 -17.28 12.32 -7.91
N ILE A 197 -16.88 11.43 -7.00
CA ILE A 197 -15.62 10.67 -7.12
C ILE A 197 -15.62 9.76 -8.35
N MET A 198 -16.73 9.06 -8.62
CA MET A 198 -16.85 8.22 -9.82
C MET A 198 -16.75 9.05 -11.11
N GLY A 199 -17.31 10.26 -11.14
CA GLY A 199 -17.18 11.18 -12.28
C GLY A 199 -15.72 11.52 -12.59
N TYR A 200 -14.97 12.00 -11.59
CA TYR A 200 -13.55 12.32 -11.75
C TYR A 200 -12.68 11.08 -12.04
N THR A 201 -13.04 9.92 -11.49
CA THR A 201 -12.32 8.67 -11.77
C THR A 201 -12.50 8.28 -13.24
N GLN A 202 -13.70 8.45 -13.78
CA GLN A 202 -13.97 8.17 -15.19
C GLN A 202 -13.24 9.16 -16.11
N GLU A 203 -13.24 10.44 -15.78
CA GLU A 203 -12.48 11.47 -16.51
C GLU A 203 -10.99 11.13 -16.54
N LEU A 204 -10.39 10.84 -15.38
CA LEU A 204 -8.98 10.46 -15.28
C LEU A 204 -8.68 9.20 -16.11
N PHE A 205 -9.56 8.20 -16.05
CA PHE A 205 -9.41 6.98 -16.85
C PHE A 205 -9.40 7.30 -18.35
N GLU A 206 -10.34 8.12 -18.82
CA GLU A 206 -10.45 8.48 -20.24
C GLU A 206 -9.27 9.31 -20.73
N GLN A 207 -8.61 10.07 -19.85
CA GLN A 207 -7.43 10.87 -20.17
C GLN A 207 -6.14 10.05 -20.28
N ILE A 208 -5.92 9.08 -19.39
CA ILE A 208 -4.61 8.40 -19.27
C ILE A 208 -4.56 7.03 -19.96
N VAL A 209 -5.71 6.38 -20.16
CA VAL A 209 -5.74 4.99 -20.63
C VAL A 209 -5.82 4.92 -22.15
N ASP A 210 -4.89 4.19 -22.76
CA ASP A 210 -4.97 3.84 -24.18
C ASP A 210 -6.15 2.91 -24.48
N ARG A 211 -6.99 3.34 -25.42
CA ARG A 211 -8.18 2.62 -25.91
C ARG A 211 -7.88 1.29 -26.60
N ASN A 212 -6.68 1.14 -27.16
CA ASN A 212 -6.30 -0.04 -27.95
C ASN A 212 -5.50 -1.07 -27.13
N ALA A 213 -5.19 -0.77 -25.87
CA ALA A 213 -4.33 -1.61 -25.05
C ALA A 213 -5.16 -2.42 -24.02
N PRO A 214 -5.21 -3.77 -24.13
CA PRO A 214 -5.82 -4.63 -23.12
C PRO A 214 -5.28 -4.40 -21.71
N ILE A 215 -6.20 -4.25 -20.77
CA ILE A 215 -5.97 -3.94 -19.37
C ILE A 215 -5.94 -5.22 -18.56
N HIS A 216 -4.93 -5.37 -17.71
CA HIS A 216 -4.72 -6.56 -16.88
C HIS A 216 -4.69 -6.25 -15.38
N ARG A 217 -4.36 -5.01 -15.00
CA ARG A 217 -4.32 -4.58 -13.61
C ARG A 217 -4.87 -3.17 -13.48
N VAL A 218 -5.72 -2.93 -12.49
CA VAL A 218 -6.23 -1.61 -12.15
C VAL A 218 -5.95 -1.35 -10.67
N THR A 219 -5.39 -0.17 -10.38
CA THR A 219 -5.13 0.28 -9.02
C THR A 219 -5.70 1.69 -8.87
N LEU A 220 -6.52 1.88 -7.86
CA LEU A 220 -7.14 3.16 -7.53
C LEU A 220 -6.77 3.52 -6.09
N ALA A 221 -6.31 4.75 -5.87
CA ALA A 221 -5.93 5.24 -4.57
C ALA A 221 -6.54 6.62 -4.32
N PHE A 222 -7.13 6.78 -3.15
CA PHE A 222 -7.52 8.06 -2.60
C PHE A 222 -6.40 8.52 -1.68
N ASN A 223 -5.74 9.61 -2.05
CA ASN A 223 -4.62 10.16 -1.31
C ASN A 223 -5.11 11.23 -0.35
N ARG A 224 -4.25 11.70 0.56
CA ARG A 224 -4.56 12.80 1.50
C ARG A 224 -5.95 12.65 2.14
N VAL A 225 -6.22 11.47 2.66
CA VAL A 225 -7.50 11.18 3.28
C VAL A 225 -7.54 11.86 4.65
N VAL A 226 -8.55 12.70 4.87
CA VAL A 226 -8.75 13.50 6.08
C VAL A 226 -10.10 13.21 6.71
N ASP A 227 -10.29 13.63 7.96
CA ASP A 227 -11.56 13.48 8.67
C ASP A 227 -12.70 14.26 7.99
N GLU A 228 -13.92 13.72 8.01
CA GLU A 228 -15.11 14.33 7.42
C GLU A 228 -15.42 15.74 7.95
N MET A 229 -14.92 16.10 9.15
CA MET A 229 -14.96 17.49 9.66
C MET A 229 -14.31 18.51 8.71
N TYR A 230 -13.39 18.09 7.85
CA TYR A 230 -12.73 18.93 6.84
C TYR A 230 -13.43 18.89 5.47
N GLN A 231 -14.65 18.37 5.40
CA GLN A 231 -15.45 18.40 4.19
C GLN A 231 -15.79 19.84 3.80
N GLN A 232 -15.32 20.26 2.63
CA GLN A 232 -15.61 21.58 2.11
C GLN A 232 -16.92 21.56 1.30
N TYR A 233 -17.85 22.45 1.65
CA TYR A 233 -19.04 22.69 0.84
C TYR A 233 -18.72 23.65 -0.30
N ASP A 234 -19.20 23.30 -1.49
CA ASP A 234 -19.21 24.20 -2.63
C ASP A 234 -20.47 25.07 -2.57
N LEU A 235 -20.35 26.36 -2.91
CA LEU A 235 -21.43 27.35 -2.84
C LEU A 235 -22.64 26.95 -3.70
N PHE A 236 -22.40 26.14 -4.74
CA PHE A 236 -23.41 25.72 -5.70
C PHE A 236 -23.98 24.33 -5.43
N THR A 237 -23.52 23.62 -4.39
CA THR A 237 -24.07 22.30 -4.04
C THR A 237 -25.13 22.43 -2.96
N ASP A 238 -26.34 21.90 -3.21
CA ASP A 238 -27.41 21.82 -2.21
C ASP A 238 -26.99 20.91 -1.04
N PRO A 239 -26.87 21.42 0.20
CA PRO A 239 -26.53 20.62 1.38
C PRO A 239 -27.51 19.47 1.61
N ALA A 240 -28.79 19.63 1.24
CA ALA A 240 -29.79 18.59 1.40
C ALA A 240 -29.58 17.41 0.43
N GLU A 241 -28.98 17.64 -0.74
CA GLU A 241 -28.61 16.56 -1.67
C GLU A 241 -27.44 15.74 -1.14
N ILE A 242 -26.40 16.41 -0.62
CA ILE A 242 -25.24 15.75 -0.01
C ILE A 242 -25.67 14.88 1.17
N GLU A 243 -26.46 15.43 2.09
CA GLU A 243 -26.93 14.71 3.27
C GLU A 243 -27.78 13.49 2.89
N ARG A 244 -28.59 13.61 1.83
CA ARG A 244 -29.39 12.49 1.32
C ARG A 244 -28.50 11.39 0.74
N GLU A 245 -27.48 11.75 -0.05
CA GLU A 245 -26.52 10.78 -0.59
C GLU A 245 -25.76 10.08 0.53
N HIS A 246 -25.30 10.83 1.53
CA HIS A 246 -24.59 10.30 2.69
C HIS A 246 -25.44 9.30 3.48
N LYS A 247 -26.71 9.63 3.75
CA LYS A 247 -27.66 8.70 4.39
C LYS A 247 -27.84 7.42 3.58
N ILE A 248 -27.97 7.52 2.25
CA ILE A 248 -28.11 6.35 1.38
C ILE A 248 -26.86 5.47 1.48
N GLN A 249 -25.65 6.04 1.42
CA GLN A 249 -24.41 5.28 1.55
C GLN A 249 -24.31 4.58 2.91
N LYS A 250 -24.68 5.27 3.99
CA LYS A 250 -24.70 4.71 5.35
C LYS A 250 -25.69 3.55 5.48
N THR A 251 -26.92 3.71 4.98
CA THR A 251 -27.91 2.62 4.96
C THR A 251 -27.43 1.43 4.12
N MET A 252 -26.76 1.68 3.00
CA MET A 252 -26.16 0.61 2.19
C MET A 252 -25.08 -0.17 2.96
N LEU A 253 -24.25 0.51 3.76
CA LEU A 253 -23.25 -0.13 4.63
C LEU A 253 -23.93 -1.00 5.69
N GLU A 254 -24.92 -0.48 6.41
CA GLU A 254 -25.66 -1.21 7.44
C GLU A 254 -26.30 -2.50 6.89
N ILE A 255 -26.87 -2.44 5.68
CA ILE A 255 -27.43 -3.62 4.99
C ILE A 255 -26.32 -4.63 4.66
N LYS A 256 -25.17 -4.17 4.15
CA LYS A 256 -24.04 -5.05 3.79
C LYS A 256 -23.41 -5.72 5.01
N GLU A 257 -23.36 -5.04 6.14
CA GLU A 257 -22.88 -5.61 7.40
C GLU A 257 -23.83 -6.68 7.93
N LYS A 258 -25.14 -6.41 7.90
CA LYS A 258 -26.16 -7.32 8.45
C LYS A 258 -26.45 -8.54 7.57
N PHE A 259 -26.48 -8.36 6.25
CA PHE A 259 -26.94 -9.39 5.30
C PHE A 259 -25.84 -9.88 4.35
N GLY A 260 -24.62 -9.34 4.48
CA GLY A 260 -23.46 -9.70 3.67
C GLY A 260 -23.24 -8.78 2.47
N LYS A 261 -22.01 -8.80 1.95
CA LYS A 261 -21.51 -7.84 0.94
C LYS A 261 -22.29 -7.81 -0.37
N ASN A 262 -22.92 -8.94 -0.73
CA ASN A 262 -23.74 -9.11 -1.94
C ASN A 262 -25.24 -8.85 -1.73
N ALA A 263 -25.68 -8.43 -0.53
CA ALA A 263 -27.09 -8.17 -0.25
C ALA A 263 -27.68 -7.00 -1.07
N ILE A 264 -26.85 -5.99 -1.34
CA ILE A 264 -27.21 -4.84 -2.17
C ILE A 264 -26.07 -4.51 -3.15
N LEU A 265 -26.41 -4.35 -4.42
CA LEU A 265 -25.48 -4.08 -5.51
C LEU A 265 -26.06 -3.00 -6.42
N LYS A 266 -25.20 -2.17 -7.02
CA LYS A 266 -25.63 -1.21 -8.04
C LYS A 266 -25.84 -1.95 -9.36
N GLY A 267 -26.70 -1.42 -10.23
CA GLY A 267 -26.99 -2.02 -11.54
C GLY A 267 -25.72 -2.27 -12.38
N MET A 268 -24.74 -1.37 -12.31
CA MET A 268 -23.44 -1.53 -12.98
C MET A 268 -22.67 -2.79 -12.55
N ASN A 269 -22.87 -3.28 -11.32
CA ASN A 269 -22.23 -4.50 -10.83
C ASN A 269 -22.86 -5.79 -11.40
N LEU A 270 -23.93 -5.66 -12.20
CA LEU A 270 -24.61 -6.74 -12.91
C LEU A 270 -24.23 -6.79 -14.39
N GLU A 271 -23.48 -5.80 -14.88
CA GLU A 271 -23.05 -5.75 -16.28
C GLU A 271 -22.03 -6.86 -16.60
N LYS A 272 -21.97 -7.25 -17.87
CA LYS A 272 -21.02 -8.26 -18.32
C LYS A 272 -19.59 -7.73 -18.18
N GLY A 273 -18.77 -8.40 -17.38
CA GLY A 273 -17.40 -7.98 -17.06
C GLY A 273 -17.24 -7.37 -15.67
N ALA A 274 -18.33 -7.01 -14.98
CA ALA A 274 -18.28 -6.58 -13.58
C ALA A 274 -17.67 -7.65 -12.67
N THR A 275 -16.84 -7.24 -11.70
CA THR A 275 -16.10 -8.16 -10.82
C THR A 275 -16.54 -8.09 -9.37
N THR A 276 -17.38 -7.12 -8.99
CA THR A 276 -17.75 -6.88 -7.59
C THR A 276 -18.36 -8.09 -6.90
N LYS A 277 -19.21 -8.86 -7.58
CA LYS A 277 -19.84 -10.07 -7.01
C LYS A 277 -18.82 -11.16 -6.66
N GLU A 278 -17.89 -11.41 -7.57
CA GLU A 278 -16.84 -12.41 -7.39
C GLU A 278 -15.88 -11.97 -6.28
N ARG A 279 -15.50 -10.69 -6.29
CA ARG A 279 -14.62 -10.09 -5.28
C ARG A 279 -15.22 -10.15 -3.87
N ASN A 280 -16.53 -9.96 -3.74
CA ASN A 280 -17.21 -10.08 -2.44
C ASN A 280 -17.16 -11.50 -1.86
N ARG A 281 -16.89 -12.52 -2.70
CA ARG A 281 -16.66 -13.92 -2.30
C ARG A 281 -15.17 -14.25 -2.16
N GLN A 282 -14.29 -13.25 -2.13
CA GLN A 282 -12.85 -13.42 -1.95
C GLN A 282 -12.40 -12.77 -0.64
N ILE A 283 -11.45 -13.41 0.05
CA ILE A 283 -10.75 -12.86 1.22
C ILE A 283 -9.29 -12.69 0.82
N GLY A 284 -8.78 -11.46 0.88
CA GLY A 284 -7.38 -11.16 0.52
C GLY A 284 -7.01 -11.43 -0.95
N GLY A 285 -7.99 -11.53 -1.85
CA GLY A 285 -7.77 -11.87 -3.27
C GLY A 285 -7.77 -13.38 -3.57
N HIS A 286 -7.91 -14.23 -2.55
CA HIS A 286 -8.14 -15.66 -2.71
C HIS A 286 -9.63 -15.96 -2.54
N LYS A 287 -10.16 -16.94 -3.29
CA LYS A 287 -11.53 -17.41 -3.08
C LYS A 287 -11.66 -17.86 -1.62
N SER A 288 -12.60 -17.27 -0.88
CA SER A 288 -12.98 -17.87 0.40
C SER A 288 -13.52 -19.25 0.07
N GLY A 289 -12.90 -20.30 0.61
CA GLY A 289 -13.39 -21.66 0.44
C GLY A 289 -14.88 -21.72 0.75
N GLU A 290 -15.63 -22.43 -0.10
CA GLU A 290 -16.93 -22.98 0.29
C GLU A 290 -16.76 -23.96 1.44
#